data_AF-A0A432ZXQ4-F1
#
_entry.id   AF-A0A432ZXQ4-F1
#
_cell.length_a   1.000
_cell.length_b   1.000
_cell.length_c   1.000
_cell.angle_alpha   90.00
_cell.angle_beta   90.00
_cell.angle_gamma   90.00
#
_symmetry.space_group_name_H-M   'P 1'
#
loop_
_entity.id
_entity.type
_entity.pdbx_description
1 polymer ?
#
loop_
_entity_poly.entity_id
_entity_poly.type
_entity_poly.pdbx_seq_one_letter_code
_entity_poly.pdbx_strand_id
1 'polypeptide(L)'
;MENNNAVVVDFKTWKNVELKKIKMAQLQITEYAHLLKANGINVADKGEIWIINENGIERINFKITTKLNLEWQDAKAQFLKNSANFKENIKNGN
;
A
#
# COMPACT_ATOMS: atom_id res chain seq x y z
N MET A 1 3.17 -28.82 5.75
CA MET A 1 2.32 -27.70 6.19
C MET A 1 1.85 -27.00 4.94
N GLU A 2 0.54 -26.86 4.72
CA GLU A 2 0.03 -26.02 3.63
C GLU A 2 0.54 -24.59 3.82
N ASN A 3 0.99 -23.97 2.73
CA ASN A 3 1.56 -22.64 2.74
C ASN A 3 0.42 -21.61 2.77
N ASN A 4 -0.33 -21.58 3.88
CA ASN A 4 -1.53 -20.76 4.11
C ASN A 4 -1.18 -19.30 4.41
N ASN A 5 -0.33 -18.71 3.57
CA ASN A 5 0.04 -17.30 3.70
C ASN A 5 -1.04 -16.44 3.05
N ALA A 6 -1.58 -15.50 3.82
CA ALA A 6 -2.50 -14.50 3.33
C ALA A 6 -1.84 -13.64 2.24
N VAL A 7 -2.63 -13.19 1.28
CA VAL A 7 -2.21 -12.27 0.22
C VAL A 7 -3.09 -11.04 0.29
N VAL A 8 -2.47 -9.88 0.29
CA VAL A 8 -3.21 -8.62 0.27
C VAL A 8 -3.53 -8.27 -1.18
N VAL A 9 -4.82 -8.09 -1.46
CA VAL A 9 -5.35 -7.69 -2.76
C VAL A 9 -6.05 -6.35 -2.63
N ASP A 10 -5.69 -5.38 -3.48
CA ASP A 10 -6.28 -4.04 -3.50
C ASP A 10 -7.08 -3.84 -4.80
N PHE A 11 -8.40 -3.67 -4.64
CA PHE A 11 -9.32 -3.48 -5.75
C PHE A 11 -9.45 -1.99 -6.09
N LYS A 12 -9.28 -1.64 -7.38
CA LYS A 12 -9.35 -0.28 -7.90
C LYS A 12 -10.29 -0.20 -9.09
N THR A 13 -10.93 0.96 -9.30
CA THR A 13 -11.84 1.21 -10.44
C THR A 13 -11.28 2.27 -11.39
N TRP A 14 -9.97 2.23 -11.65
CA TRP A 14 -9.31 3.28 -12.43
C TRP A 14 -9.64 3.18 -13.92
N LYS A 15 -10.08 4.31 -14.51
CA LYS A 15 -10.25 4.43 -15.96
C LYS A 15 -8.92 4.47 -16.70
N ASN A 16 -7.94 5.19 -16.16
CA ASN A 16 -6.58 5.29 -16.70
C ASN A 16 -5.56 4.80 -15.65
N VAL A 17 -4.71 3.86 -16.06
CA VAL A 17 -3.66 3.29 -15.21
C VAL A 17 -2.36 4.07 -15.43
N GLU A 18 -1.88 4.69 -14.36
CA GLU A 18 -0.63 5.46 -14.36
C GLU A 18 0.37 4.84 -13.38
N LEU A 19 1.66 4.85 -13.74
CA LEU A 19 2.73 4.28 -12.92
C LEU A 19 2.75 4.84 -11.49
N LYS A 20 2.47 6.13 -11.32
CA LYS A 20 2.39 6.77 -10.00
C LYS A 20 1.26 6.18 -9.14
N LYS A 21 0.09 5.91 -9.72
CA LYS A 21 -1.05 5.30 -9.02
C LYS A 21 -0.76 3.86 -8.63
N ILE A 22 -0.17 3.08 -9.54
CA ILE A 22 0.30 1.72 -9.24
C ILE A 22 1.27 1.77 -8.06
N LYS A 23 2.24 2.69 -8.08
CA LYS A 23 3.22 2.80 -7.00
C LYS A 23 2.56 3.09 -5.64
N MET A 24 1.60 4.01 -5.60
CA MET A 24 0.87 4.31 -4.37
C MET A 24 0.07 3.09 -3.86
N ALA A 25 -0.57 2.34 -4.75
CA ALA A 25 -1.27 1.11 -4.37
C ALA A 25 -0.30 0.02 -3.85
N GLN A 26 0.89 -0.12 -4.44
CA GLN A 26 1.93 -1.01 -3.90
C GLN A 26 2.32 -0.64 -2.47
N LEU A 27 2.47 0.65 -2.16
CA LEU A 27 2.78 1.13 -0.82
C LEU A 27 1.59 0.91 0.15
N GLN A 28 0.35 1.11 -0.30
CA GLN A 28 -0.86 0.82 0.47
C GLN A 28 -0.96 -0.67 0.84
N ILE A 29 -0.74 -1.56 -0.14
CA ILE A 29 -0.69 -3.01 0.09
C ILE A 29 0.43 -3.38 1.07
N THR A 30 1.60 -2.73 0.96
CA THR A 30 2.73 -2.96 1.86
C THR A 30 2.37 -2.60 3.31
N GLU A 31 1.68 -1.47 3.54
CA GLU A 31 1.16 -1.11 4.87
C GLU A 31 0.24 -2.20 5.42
N TYR A 32 -0.75 -2.66 4.65
CA TYR A 32 -1.69 -3.69 5.10
C TYR A 32 -0.98 -5.01 5.40
N ALA A 33 0.00 -5.41 4.58
CA ALA A 33 0.79 -6.61 4.84
C ALA A 33 1.54 -6.50 6.18
N HIS A 34 2.13 -5.34 6.49
CA HIS A 34 2.78 -5.09 7.77
C HIS A 34 1.80 -5.10 8.95
N LEU A 35 0.64 -4.47 8.81
CA LEU A 35 -0.40 -4.46 9.86
C LEU A 35 -0.91 -5.87 10.17
N LEU A 36 -1.15 -6.69 9.14
CA LEU A 36 -1.56 -8.08 9.31
C LEU A 36 -0.46 -8.90 10.01
N LYS A 37 0.80 -8.77 9.58
CA LYS A 37 1.94 -9.44 10.24
C LYS A 37 2.06 -9.02 11.71
N ALA A 38 1.89 -7.73 12.01
CA ALA A 38 1.90 -7.22 13.38
C ALA A 38 0.74 -7.75 14.26
N ASN A 39 -0.35 -8.20 13.63
CA ASN A 39 -1.48 -8.86 14.29
C ASN A 39 -1.41 -10.40 14.24
N GLY A 40 -0.22 -10.97 13.98
CA GLY A 40 0.01 -12.41 14.04
C GLY A 40 -0.51 -13.20 12.83
N ILE A 41 -0.88 -12.53 11.74
CA ILE A 41 -1.30 -13.19 10.50
C ILE A 41 -0.08 -13.45 9.62
N ASN A 42 0.09 -14.70 9.18
CA ASN A 42 1.13 -15.04 8.21
C ASN A 42 0.75 -14.48 6.83
N VAL A 43 1.54 -13.53 6.34
CA VAL A 43 1.31 -12.87 5.04
C VAL A 43 2.46 -13.19 4.09
N ALA A 44 2.13 -13.50 2.85
CA ALA A 44 3.10 -13.75 1.79
C ALA A 44 3.84 -12.46 1.41
N ASP A 45 5.09 -12.58 0.94
CA ASP A 45 5.84 -11.44 0.41
C ASP A 45 5.42 -11.06 -1.01
N LYS A 46 4.11 -11.06 -1.28
CA LYS A 46 3.51 -10.68 -2.56
C LYS A 46 2.22 -9.89 -2.33
N GLY A 47 1.89 -9.05 -3.31
CA GLY A 47 0.65 -8.28 -3.34
C GLY A 47 0.05 -8.26 -4.73
N GLU A 48 -1.25 -7.97 -4.79
CA GLU A 48 -1.99 -7.90 -6.06
C GLU A 48 -2.82 -6.62 -6.12
N ILE A 49 -2.81 -5.95 -7.26
CA ILE A 49 -3.70 -4.83 -7.57
C ILE A 49 -4.66 -5.31 -8.65
N TRP A 50 -5.96 -5.26 -8.38
CA TRP A 50 -7.00 -5.67 -9.32
C TRP A 50 -7.75 -4.43 -9.79
N ILE A 51 -7.55 -4.07 -11.05
CA ILE A 51 -8.12 -2.86 -11.66
C ILE A 51 -9.34 -3.29 -12.48
N ILE A 52 -10.52 -2.88 -12.02
CA ILE A 52 -11.81 -3.18 -12.63
C ILE A 52 -12.23 -1.97 -13.46
N ASN A 53 -12.39 -2.16 -14.76
CA ASN A 53 -12.85 -1.12 -15.69
C ASN A 53 -13.80 -1.69 -16.75
N GLU A 54 -14.18 -0.86 -17.72
CA GLU A 54 -15.09 -1.23 -18.82
C GLU A 54 -14.58 -2.38 -19.70
N ASN A 55 -13.27 -2.64 -19.69
CA ASN A 55 -12.63 -3.72 -20.44
C ASN A 55 -12.45 -5.01 -19.61
N GLY A 56 -12.90 -5.04 -18.35
CA GLY A 56 -12.81 -6.19 -17.45
C GLY A 56 -11.86 -5.95 -16.27
N ILE A 57 -11.10 -7.00 -15.89
CA ILE A 57 -10.21 -6.98 -14.72
C ILE A 57 -8.76 -7.12 -15.18
N GLU A 58 -7.96 -6.08 -14.99
CA GLU A 58 -6.51 -6.13 -15.10
C GLU A 58 -5.89 -6.47 -13.73
N ARG A 59 -4.97 -7.43 -13.69
CA ARG A 59 -4.30 -7.87 -12.45
C ARG A 59 -2.80 -7.57 -12.51
N ILE A 60 -2.32 -6.80 -11.56
CA ILE A 60 -0.89 -6.50 -11.40
C ILE A 60 -0.38 -7.20 -10.15
N ASN A 61 0.44 -8.22 -10.35
CA ASN A 61 1.09 -8.97 -9.27
C ASN A 61 2.50 -8.41 -9.03
N PHE A 62 2.92 -8.29 -7.77
CA PHE A 62 4.28 -7.86 -7.44
C PHE A 62 4.81 -8.50 -6.16
N LYS A 63 6.13 -8.48 -6.00
CA LYS A 63 6.80 -8.94 -4.77
C LYS A 63 6.98 -7.76 -3.81
N ILE A 64 6.72 -7.98 -2.52
CA ILE A 64 7.07 -7.02 -1.47
C ILE A 64 8.57 -7.19 -1.19
N THR A 65 9.38 -6.38 -1.86
CA THR A 65 10.85 -6.43 -1.73
C THR A 65 11.35 -5.58 -0.56
N THR A 66 12.59 -5.80 -0.14
CA THR A 66 13.28 -4.91 0.82
C THR A 66 13.26 -3.44 0.36
N LYS A 67 13.46 -3.19 -0.95
CA LYS A 67 13.40 -1.84 -1.52
C LYS A 67 12.00 -1.22 -1.35
N LEU A 68 10.95 -1.97 -1.68
CA LEU A 68 9.56 -1.48 -1.53
C LEU A 68 9.22 -1.20 -0.05
N ASN A 69 9.71 -2.03 0.86
CA ASN A 69 9.55 -1.80 2.30
C ASN A 69 10.21 -0.49 2.75
N LEU A 70 11.44 -0.21 2.31
CA LEU A 70 12.11 1.06 2.62
C LEU A 70 11.35 2.26 2.07
N GLU A 71 10.90 2.19 0.81
CA GLU A 71 10.10 3.26 0.19
C GLU A 71 8.77 3.50 0.93
N TRP A 72 8.13 2.43 1.44
CA TRP A 72 6.94 2.55 2.28
C TRP A 72 7.24 3.22 3.62
N GLN A 73 8.32 2.84 4.29
CA GLN A 73 8.73 3.47 5.56
C GLN A 73 9.00 4.97 5.37
N ASP A 74 9.70 5.34 4.30
CA ASP A 74 9.98 6.74 3.96
C ASP A 74 8.68 7.52 3.69
N ALA A 75 7.77 6.96 2.89
CA ALA A 75 6.48 7.58 2.60
C ALA A 75 5.64 7.76 3.88
N LYS A 76 5.64 6.76 4.77
CA LYS A 76 4.94 6.82 6.06
C LYS A 76 5.55 7.88 6.99
N ALA A 77 6.88 7.94 7.08
CA ALA A 77 7.58 8.94 7.88
C ALA A 77 7.27 10.36 7.39
N GLN A 78 7.30 10.59 6.07
CA GLN A 78 6.94 11.88 5.47
C GLN A 78 5.47 12.25 5.76
N PHE A 79 4.54 11.30 5.61
CA PHE A 79 3.13 11.54 5.92
C PHE A 79 2.91 11.95 7.39
N LEU A 80 3.56 11.24 8.33
CA LEU A 80 3.45 11.55 9.76
C LEU A 80 4.06 12.91 10.10
N LYS A 81 5.22 13.26 9.52
CA LYS A 81 5.85 14.57 9.68
C LYS A 81 4.95 15.70 9.16
N ASN A 82 4.38 15.54 7.97
CA ASN A 82 3.47 16.52 7.39
C ASN A 82 2.18 16.67 8.21
N SER A 83 1.67 15.56 8.76
CA SER A 83 0.49 15.57 9.63
C SER A 83 0.74 16.26 10.97
N ALA A 84 1.94 16.11 11.53
CA ALA A 84 2.34 16.80 12.75
C ALA A 84 2.42 18.32 12.53
N ASN A 85 3.11 18.75 11.48
CA ASN A 85 3.23 20.17 11.12
C ASN A 85 1.87 20.82 10.84
N PHE A 86 0.96 20.10 10.16
CA PHE A 86 -0.40 20.58 9.93
C PHE A 86 -1.17 20.83 11.25
N LYS A 87 -1.06 19.91 12.21
CA LYS A 87 -1.69 20.07 13.53
C LYS A 87 -1.13 21.26 14.31
N GLU A 88 0.17 21.53 14.20
CA GLU A 88 0.80 22.71 14.82
C GLU A 88 0.32 24.02 14.19
N ASN A 89 0.20 24.08 12.86
CA ASN A 89 -0.29 25.28 12.17
C ASN A 89 -1.75 25.62 12.55
N ILE A 90 -2.62 24.62 12.67
CA ILE A 90 -4.01 24.82 13.14
C ILE A 90 -4.03 25.36 14.57
N LYS A 91 -3.18 24.83 15.48
CA LYS A 91 -3.12 25.30 16.87
C LYS A 91 -2.61 26.73 17.00
N ASN A 92 -1.73 27.14 16.09
CA ASN A 92 -1.10 28.46 16.10
C ASN A 92 -1.89 29.54 15.33
N GLY A 93 -3.07 29.20 14.78
CA GLY A 93 -4.00 30.17 14.20
C GLY A 93 -3.58 30.76 12.85
N ASN A 94 -2.87 30.00 12.02
CA ASN A 94 -2.63 30.33 10.60
C ASN A 94 -3.61 29.60 9.68
#